data_AF-A0A384D3U0-F1
#
_entry.id   AF-A0A384D3U0-F1
#
_cell.length_a   1.000
_cell.length_b   1.000
_cell.length_c   1.000
_cell.angle_alpha   90.00
_cell.angle_beta   90.00
_cell.angle_gamma   90.00
#
_symmetry.space_group_name_H-M   'P 1'
#
loop_
_entity.id
_entity.type
_entity.pdbx_description
1 polymer ?
#
loop_
_entity_poly.entity_id
_entity_poly.type
_entity_poly.pdbx_seq_one_letter_code
_entity_poly.pdbx_strand_id
1 'polypeptide(L)'
;MPWSLGKLVFSASVVAGGSCAVTYYLIQKAFTKTSYYQLALEQLHSHPEALEALGAPLNVHCLHLIDRANFVDIVNAQLKIPVSGPKAEGHLHVSSSRDAPFQRWRLQEVFLKLEDGQQIPLFKVSGNTEHEVKTE
;
A
#
# COMPACT_ATOMS: atom_id res chain seq x y z
N MET A 1 11.36 -47.97 9.00
CA MET A 1 10.83 -48.14 7.64
C MET A 1 11.16 -46.88 6.83
N PRO A 2 11.93 -46.94 5.75
CA PRO A 2 12.15 -45.77 4.89
C PRO A 2 10.81 -45.34 4.27
N TRP A 3 10.53 -44.04 4.25
CA TRP A 3 9.33 -43.51 3.61
C TRP A 3 9.36 -43.78 2.11
N SER A 4 8.19 -44.13 1.54
CA SER A 4 8.07 -44.23 0.09
C SER A 4 8.22 -42.85 -0.55
N LEU A 5 8.80 -42.80 -1.75
CA LEU A 5 9.03 -41.56 -2.49
C LEU A 5 7.73 -40.73 -2.61
N GLY A 6 6.58 -41.38 -2.85
CA GLY A 6 5.28 -40.70 -2.91
C GLY A 6 4.88 -39.99 -1.61
N LYS A 7 5.14 -40.60 -0.43
CA LYS A 7 4.88 -39.95 0.86
C LYS A 7 5.79 -38.75 1.09
N LEU A 8 7.05 -38.85 0.64
CA LEU A 8 8.01 -37.76 0.77
C LEU A 8 7.65 -36.57 -0.12
N VAL A 9 7.28 -36.82 -1.38
CA VAL A 9 6.82 -35.78 -2.31
C VAL A 9 5.56 -35.09 -1.79
N PHE A 10 4.55 -35.86 -1.35
CA PHE A 10 3.32 -35.30 -0.80
C PHE A 10 3.59 -34.40 0.41
N SER A 11 4.35 -34.90 1.40
CA SER A 11 4.71 -34.12 2.59
C SER A 11 5.48 -32.84 2.23
N ALA A 12 6.44 -32.93 1.30
CA ALA A 12 7.21 -31.78 0.84
C ALA A 12 6.31 -30.72 0.17
N SER A 13 5.36 -31.14 -0.67
CA SER A 13 4.39 -30.23 -1.30
C SER A 13 3.48 -29.53 -0.30
N VAL A 14 2.99 -30.26 0.72
CA VAL A 14 2.16 -29.68 1.79
C VAL A 14 2.96 -28.65 2.59
N VAL A 15 4.19 -28.98 2.98
CA VAL A 15 5.06 -28.05 3.71
C VAL A 15 5.36 -26.82 2.86
N ALA A 16 5.79 -27.00 1.60
CA ALA A 16 6.12 -25.90 0.71
C ALA A 16 4.90 -24.97 0.47
N GLY A 17 3.74 -25.54 0.12
CA GLY A 17 2.51 -24.78 -0.09
C GLY A 17 2.06 -24.04 1.16
N GLY A 18 2.10 -24.70 2.32
CA GLY A 18 1.79 -24.09 3.62
C GLY A 18 2.73 -22.94 3.97
N SER A 19 4.03 -23.12 3.78
CA SER A 19 5.03 -22.07 4.00
C SER A 19 4.79 -20.85 3.11
N CYS A 20 4.51 -21.04 1.82
CA CYS A 20 4.20 -19.94 0.90
C CYS A 20 2.97 -19.13 1.36
N ALA A 21 1.89 -19.80 1.77
CA ALA A 21 0.67 -19.13 2.24
C ALA A 21 0.93 -18.32 3.52
N VAL A 22 1.68 -18.88 4.48
CA VAL A 22 2.06 -18.18 5.72
C VAL A 22 2.93 -16.97 5.40
N THR A 23 3.96 -17.11 4.57
CA THR A 23 4.84 -16.00 4.18
C THR A 23 4.05 -14.90 3.48
N TYR A 24 3.16 -15.25 2.56
CA TYR A 24 2.29 -14.29 1.87
C TYR A 24 1.42 -13.51 2.88
N TYR A 25 0.76 -14.21 3.80
CA TYR A 25 -0.05 -13.58 4.84
C TYR A 25 0.78 -12.66 5.76
N LEU A 26 1.99 -13.08 6.16
CA LEU A 26 2.87 -12.27 7.00
C LEU A 26 3.34 -11.01 6.30
N ILE A 27 3.65 -11.09 4.99
CA ILE A 27 4.02 -9.91 4.19
C ILE A 27 2.83 -8.94 4.10
N GLN A 28 1.62 -9.43 3.78
CA GLN A 28 0.40 -8.62 3.78
C GLN A 28 0.22 -7.88 5.11
N LYS A 29 0.31 -8.63 6.22
CA LYS A 29 0.18 -8.08 7.58
C LYS A 29 1.31 -7.14 7.98
N ALA A 30 2.50 -7.31 7.40
CA ALA A 30 3.62 -6.39 7.64
C ALA A 30 3.34 -5.02 6.99
N PHE A 31 2.83 -5.00 5.76
CA PHE A 31 2.47 -3.76 5.08
C PHE A 31 1.40 -2.96 5.82
N THR A 32 0.37 -3.60 6.37
CA THR A 32 -0.68 -2.88 7.11
C THR A 32 -0.18 -2.18 8.39
N LYS A 33 1.03 -2.51 8.85
CA LYS A 33 1.67 -1.92 10.02
C LYS A 33 2.71 -0.84 9.67
N THR A 34 2.97 -0.59 8.40
CA THR A 34 3.95 0.43 8.02
C THR A 34 3.34 1.81 8.16
N SER A 35 4.15 2.81 8.53
CA SER A 35 3.64 4.16 8.75
C SER A 35 3.11 4.80 7.47
N TYR A 36 3.73 4.56 6.31
CA TYR A 36 3.23 5.09 5.03
C TYR A 36 1.87 4.50 4.64
N TYR A 37 1.60 3.22 4.96
CA TYR A 37 0.30 2.60 4.73
C TYR A 37 -0.77 3.21 5.65
N GLN A 38 -0.47 3.31 6.95
CA GLN A 38 -1.41 3.86 7.94
C GLN A 38 -1.72 5.33 7.67
N LEU A 39 -0.70 6.17 7.43
CA LEU A 39 -0.87 7.59 7.14
C LEU A 39 -1.71 7.81 5.87
N ALA A 40 -1.54 6.96 4.84
CA ALA A 40 -2.37 7.07 3.64
C ALA A 40 -3.84 6.75 3.92
N LEU A 41 -4.12 5.72 4.71
CA LEU A 41 -5.49 5.43 5.13
C LEU A 41 -6.06 6.55 6.00
N GLU A 42 -5.26 7.17 6.87
CA GLU A 42 -5.70 8.36 7.63
C GLU A 42 -6.11 9.50 6.69
N GLN A 43 -5.33 9.77 5.63
CA GLN A 43 -5.72 10.76 4.62
C GLN A 43 -7.03 10.36 3.92
N LEU A 44 -7.23 9.08 3.58
CA LEU A 44 -8.51 8.64 2.98
C LEU A 44 -9.71 8.85 3.92
N HIS A 45 -9.57 8.49 5.20
CA HIS A 45 -10.65 8.66 6.18
C HIS A 45 -10.94 10.13 6.52
N SER A 46 -9.97 11.03 6.33
CA SER A 46 -10.15 12.46 6.61
C SER A 46 -10.74 13.25 5.45
N HIS A 47 -11.02 12.61 4.29
CA HIS A 47 -11.51 13.28 3.08
C HIS A 47 -12.97 12.92 2.78
N PRO A 48 -13.94 13.79 3.11
CA PRO A 48 -15.35 13.54 2.88
C PRO A 48 -15.69 13.24 1.43
N GLU A 49 -15.10 13.96 0.47
CA GLU A 49 -15.34 13.75 -0.98
C GLU A 49 -15.00 12.32 -1.42
N ALA A 50 -13.87 11.78 -0.94
CA ALA A 50 -13.45 10.41 -1.26
C ALA A 50 -14.37 9.37 -0.61
N LEU A 51 -14.80 9.60 0.64
CA LEU A 51 -15.73 8.74 1.34
C LEU A 51 -17.14 8.78 0.72
N GLU A 52 -17.58 9.94 0.24
CA GLU A 52 -18.85 10.10 -0.47
C GLU A 52 -18.84 9.37 -1.82
N ALA A 53 -17.70 9.40 -2.52
CA ALA A 53 -17.52 8.72 -3.80
C ALA A 53 -17.50 7.19 -3.64
N LEU A 54 -16.80 6.66 -2.62
CA LEU A 54 -16.74 5.22 -2.35
C LEU A 54 -18.02 4.70 -1.67
N GLY A 55 -18.61 5.50 -0.78
CA GLY A 55 -19.72 5.13 0.09
C GLY A 55 -19.26 4.42 1.38
N ALA A 56 -20.23 4.18 2.28
CA ALA A 56 -20.01 3.49 3.55
C ALA A 56 -20.81 2.17 3.60
N PRO A 57 -20.23 1.06 4.12
CA PRO A 57 -18.90 0.96 4.73
C PRO A 57 -17.76 0.95 3.71
N LEU A 58 -16.62 1.56 4.08
CA LEU A 58 -15.36 1.48 3.35
C LEU A 58 -14.63 0.18 3.68
N ASN A 59 -14.21 -0.55 2.66
CA ASN A 59 -13.39 -1.75 2.76
C ASN A 59 -11.98 -1.48 2.20
N VAL A 60 -10.97 -1.96 2.92
CA VAL A 60 -9.57 -1.95 2.48
C VAL A 60 -9.13 -3.39 2.25
N HIS A 61 -8.66 -3.69 1.04
CA HIS A 61 -8.33 -5.06 0.62
C HIS A 61 -6.85 -5.38 0.74
N CYS A 62 -6.52 -6.67 0.60
CA CYS A 62 -5.14 -7.12 0.56
C CYS A 62 -4.38 -6.51 -0.63
N LEU A 63 -3.12 -6.15 -0.42
CA LEU A 63 -2.28 -5.61 -1.48
C LEU A 63 -2.05 -6.66 -2.56
N HIS A 64 -2.03 -6.24 -3.83
CA HIS A 64 -1.50 -7.09 -4.89
C HIS A 64 0.03 -7.06 -4.83
N LEU A 65 0.62 -7.93 -4.00
CA LEU A 65 2.07 -7.91 -3.68
C LEU A 65 2.99 -7.99 -4.92
N ILE A 66 2.50 -8.57 -6.02
CA ILE A 66 3.24 -8.72 -7.29
C ILE A 66 2.93 -7.63 -8.32
N ASP A 67 2.08 -6.65 -7.98
CA ASP A 67 1.80 -5.50 -8.85
C ASP A 67 3.07 -4.64 -8.96
N ARG A 68 3.48 -4.32 -10.20
CA ARG A 68 4.68 -3.52 -10.48
C ARG A 68 4.57 -2.08 -9.99
N ALA A 69 3.35 -1.59 -9.74
CA ALA A 69 3.12 -0.30 -9.13
C ALA A 69 3.45 -0.28 -7.63
N ASN A 70 3.54 -1.45 -6.98
CA ASN A 70 3.98 -1.56 -5.59
C ASN A 70 5.51 -1.68 -5.57
N PHE A 71 6.17 -0.69 -4.97
CA PHE A 71 7.62 -0.65 -4.88
C PHE A 71 8.05 -0.05 -3.55
N VAL A 72 8.88 -0.75 -2.80
CA VAL A 72 9.46 -0.24 -1.56
C VAL A 72 10.94 -0.55 -1.55
N ASP A 73 11.76 0.49 -1.47
CA ASP A 73 13.20 0.39 -1.27
C ASP A 73 13.59 0.97 0.10
N ILE A 74 14.88 1.26 0.26
CA ILE A 74 15.42 1.79 1.51
C ILE A 74 14.89 3.18 1.84
N VAL A 75 14.56 4.04 0.88
CA VAL A 75 14.19 5.45 1.09
C VAL A 75 12.88 5.88 0.43
N ASN A 76 12.32 5.07 -0.48
CA ASN A 76 11.08 5.30 -1.22
C ASN A 76 10.08 4.18 -0.97
N ALA A 77 8.80 4.55 -0.88
CA ALA A 77 7.69 3.61 -0.82
C ALA A 77 6.55 4.11 -1.71
N GLN A 78 6.15 3.25 -2.64
CA GLN A 78 5.01 3.43 -3.53
C GLN A 78 4.08 2.25 -3.33
N LEU A 79 2.81 2.53 -3.01
CA LEU A 79 1.78 1.53 -2.85
C LEU A 79 0.52 1.89 -3.63
N LYS A 80 -0.15 0.83 -4.08
CA LYS A 80 -1.47 0.84 -4.68
C LYS A 80 -2.38 -0.04 -3.83
N ILE A 81 -3.06 0.58 -2.88
CA ILE A 81 -3.91 -0.08 -1.88
C ILE A 81 -5.33 -0.20 -2.46
N PRO A 82 -5.86 -1.40 -2.70
CA PRO A 82 -7.22 -1.54 -3.22
C PRO A 82 -8.24 -1.21 -2.14
N VAL A 83 -9.25 -0.41 -2.51
CA VAL A 83 -10.32 0.03 -1.62
C VAL A 83 -11.66 -0.07 -2.34
N SER A 84 -12.74 -0.35 -1.60
CA SER A 84 -14.09 -0.32 -2.16
C SER A 84 -15.13 0.13 -1.16
N GLY A 85 -16.22 0.67 -1.67
CA GLY A 85 -17.46 0.86 -0.93
C GLY A 85 -18.67 0.58 -1.81
N PRO A 86 -19.91 0.75 -1.32
CA PRO A 86 -21.11 0.38 -2.06
C PRO A 86 -21.37 1.19 -3.34
N LYS A 87 -20.71 2.34 -3.52
CA LYS A 87 -20.90 3.21 -4.69
C LYS A 87 -19.84 3.02 -5.75
N ALA A 88 -18.59 2.77 -5.33
CA ALA A 88 -17.47 2.64 -6.24
C ALA A 88 -16.33 1.81 -5.63
N GLU A 89 -15.49 1.29 -6.52
CA GLU A 89 -14.23 0.65 -6.18
C GLU A 89 -13.07 1.46 -6.77
N GLY A 90 -11.86 1.23 -6.23
CA GLY A 90 -10.70 1.95 -6.70
C GLY A 90 -9.42 1.55 -5.99
N HIS A 91 -8.39 2.37 -6.21
CA HIS A 91 -7.10 2.19 -5.59
C HIS A 91 -6.63 3.50 -4.99
N LEU A 92 -6.19 3.43 -3.74
CA LEU A 92 -5.46 4.49 -3.08
C LEU A 92 -3.98 4.38 -3.49
N HIS A 93 -3.53 5.36 -4.27
CA HIS A 93 -2.13 5.49 -4.66
C HIS A 93 -1.39 6.33 -3.62
N VAL A 94 -0.26 5.82 -3.16
CA VAL A 94 0.53 6.40 -2.07
C VAL A 94 1.98 6.48 -2.51
N SER A 95 2.58 7.66 -2.38
CA SER A 95 4.01 7.87 -2.49
C SER A 95 4.54 8.41 -1.17
N SER A 96 5.65 7.87 -0.70
CA SER A 96 6.30 8.25 0.55
C SER A 96 7.81 8.14 0.42
N SER A 97 8.52 8.99 1.15
CA SER A 97 9.98 8.98 1.19
C SER A 97 10.52 9.25 2.60
N ARG A 98 11.80 8.96 2.80
CA ARG A 98 12.57 9.31 4.01
C ARG A 98 14.01 9.63 3.61
N ASP A 99 14.71 10.45 4.40
CA ASP A 99 16.06 10.90 4.00
C ASP A 99 17.12 9.82 4.18
N ALA A 100 16.92 8.88 5.11
CA ALA A 100 17.89 7.83 5.41
C ALA A 100 17.21 6.53 5.91
N PRO A 101 17.93 5.39 5.91
CA PRO A 101 17.44 4.16 6.54
C PRO A 101 16.99 4.41 7.98
N PHE A 102 15.94 3.73 8.42
CA PHE A 102 15.38 3.80 9.79
C PHE A 102 14.82 5.16 10.22
N GLN A 103 14.86 6.19 9.36
CA GLN A 103 14.12 7.42 9.61
C GLN A 103 12.63 7.25 9.34
N ARG A 104 11.86 8.21 9.86
CA ARG A 104 10.41 8.27 9.71
C ARG A 104 10.04 8.52 8.24
N TRP A 105 9.08 7.75 7.74
CA TRP A 105 8.48 7.99 6.44
C TRP A 105 7.63 9.25 6.43
N ARG A 106 7.70 9.99 5.33
CA ARG A 106 6.88 11.18 5.05
C ARG A 106 6.09 10.94 3.78
N LEU A 107 4.78 11.13 3.86
CA LEU A 107 3.92 11.14 2.67
C LEU A 107 4.43 12.21 1.70
N GLN A 108 4.45 11.88 0.42
CA GLN A 108 4.75 12.81 -0.68
C GLN A 108 3.47 13.12 -1.45
N GLU A 109 2.67 12.09 -1.73
CA GLU A 109 1.41 12.23 -2.44
C GLU A 109 0.48 11.08 -2.05
N VAL A 110 -0.81 11.39 -1.95
CA VAL A 110 -1.88 10.41 -1.79
C VAL A 110 -3.05 10.85 -2.67
N PHE A 111 -3.54 9.95 -3.52
CA PHE A 111 -4.75 10.19 -4.29
C PHE A 111 -5.55 8.90 -4.45
N LEU A 112 -6.87 9.02 -4.45
CA LEU A 112 -7.77 7.94 -4.78
C LEU A 112 -8.01 7.94 -6.29
N LYS A 113 -7.83 6.79 -6.93
CA LYS A 113 -8.22 6.57 -8.32
C LYS A 113 -9.36 5.55 -8.38
N LEU A 114 -10.54 6.00 -8.79
CA LEU A 114 -11.72 5.16 -8.99
C LEU A 114 -11.60 4.36 -10.29
N GLU A 115 -12.37 3.28 -10.42
CA GLU A 115 -12.36 2.43 -11.62
C GLU A 115 -12.84 3.14 -12.89
N ASP A 116 -13.73 4.14 -12.77
CA ASP A 116 -14.16 5.00 -13.87
C ASP A 116 -13.08 5.98 -14.36
N GLY A 117 -11.93 6.02 -13.67
CA GLY A 117 -10.79 6.87 -13.98
C GLY A 117 -10.77 8.20 -13.24
N GLN A 118 -11.82 8.56 -12.49
CA GLN A 118 -11.82 9.76 -11.65
C GLN A 118 -10.70 9.68 -10.62
N GLN A 119 -9.99 10.79 -10.42
CA GLN A 119 -8.96 10.93 -9.41
C GLN A 119 -9.34 11.99 -8.39
N ILE A 120 -9.24 11.64 -7.12
CA ILE A 120 -9.51 12.53 -5.99
C ILE A 120 -8.19 12.71 -5.23
N PRO A 121 -7.52 13.87 -5.34
CA PRO A 121 -6.30 14.14 -4.59
C PRO A 121 -6.62 14.29 -3.11
N LEU A 122 -5.88 13.58 -2.25
CA LEU A 122 -6.09 13.60 -0.79
C LEU A 122 -4.94 14.28 -0.07
N PHE A 123 -3.74 14.16 -0.60
CA PHE A 123 -2.57 14.81 -0.02
C PHE A 123 -1.51 15.03 -1.09
N LYS A 124 -0.85 16.19 -1.05
CA LYS A 124 0.33 16.46 -1.86
C LYS A 124 1.25 17.38 -1.07
N VAL A 125 2.52 17.00 -0.96
CA VAL A 125 3.54 17.93 -0.48
C VAL A 125 3.67 19.04 -1.52
N SER A 126 3.23 20.24 -1.17
CA SER A 126 3.53 21.43 -1.96
C SER A 126 5.04 21.60 -1.98
N GLY A 127 5.66 21.52 -3.16
CA GLY A 127 7.06 21.88 -3.33
C GLY A 127 7.27 23.31 -2.82
N ASN A 128 8.20 23.50 -1.90
CA ASN A 128 8.43 24.79 -1.28
C ASN A 128 8.86 25.80 -2.36
N THR A 129 8.21 26.95 -2.34
CA THR A 129 8.57 28.18 -3.03
C THR A 129 10.05 28.51 -2.83
N GLU A 130 10.89 28.28 -3.84
CA GLU A 130 12.21 28.92 -3.95
C GLU A 130 12.01 30.26 -4.69
N HIS A 131 11.64 31.31 -3.96
CA HIS A 131 11.86 32.69 -4.41
C HIS A 131 12.89 33.34 -3.48
N GLU A 132 14.15 33.19 -3.89
CA GLU A 132 15.17 34.23 -3.96
C GLU A 132 15.17 35.26 -2.82
N VAL A 133 15.98 34.97 -1.79
CA VAL A 133 16.54 36.00 -0.91
C VAL A 133 17.45 36.88 -1.77
N LYS A 134 16.98 38.09 -2.11
CA LYS A 134 17.87 39.15 -2.56
C LYS A 134 18.87 39.45 -1.46
N THR A 135 20.12 39.11 -1.72
CA THR A 135 21.26 39.66 -1.00
C THR A 135 22.03 40.48 -2.03
N GLU A 136 21.85 41.80 -1.96
CA GLU A 136 22.84 42.88 -2.13
C GLU A 136 22.12 44.24 -2.21
#